data_AF-A0A955N530-F1
#
_entry.id   AF-A0A955N530-F1
#
_cell.length_a   1.000
_cell.length_b   1.000
_cell.length_c   1.000
_cell.angle_alpha   90.00
_cell.angle_beta   90.00
_cell.angle_gamma   90.00
#
_symmetry.space_group_name_H-M   'P 1'
#
loop_
_entity.id
_entity.type
_entity.pdbx_description
1 polymer ?
#
loop_
_entity_poly.entity_id
_entity_poly.type
_entity_poly.pdbx_seq_one_letter_code
_entity_poly.pdbx_strand_id
1 'polypeptide(L)'
;EVTSRYESMKALAEDLSSRRKKVAKYLVKEIKQELTALKMATMEVQVNIEMANADNLFGLTGMDRVEMLLAPNPGEPLMPLGRIVSGGELSRIMLALKTVFAGNDQTPVVIFDEIDSGIGGEAGIIMGSRLRQLAQFHQVCCITHLPQIASQAHAQFVVEKTTLDDRTLTRVQEVTGTQRETEIARMLGGGNLTPTIRKTAGEMLDRGDSPQAGASLPKPKKKPAKT
;
A
#
# COMPACT_ATOMS: atom_id res chain seq x y z
N GLU A 1 47.54 -9.63 11.36
CA GLU A 1 46.58 -8.53 11.05
C GLU A 1 45.37 -9.01 10.24
N VAL A 2 45.55 -9.63 9.07
CA VAL A 2 44.46 -10.11 8.20
C VAL A 2 43.46 -11.03 8.92
N THR A 3 43.94 -12.03 9.67
CA THR A 3 43.08 -12.95 10.44
C THR A 3 42.21 -12.23 11.47
N SER A 4 42.78 -11.24 12.18
CA SER A 4 42.03 -10.48 13.19
C SER A 4 40.95 -9.59 12.57
N ARG A 5 41.22 -8.97 11.41
CA ARG A 5 40.23 -8.20 10.66
C ARG A 5 39.11 -9.11 10.11
N TYR A 6 39.47 -10.30 9.63
CA TYR A 6 38.51 -11.30 9.17
C TYR A 6 37.56 -11.76 10.29
N GLU A 7 38.07 -12.13 11.46
CA GLU A 7 37.24 -12.53 12.60
C GLU A 7 36.33 -11.39 13.06
N SER A 8 36.82 -10.14 13.06
CA SER A 8 36.02 -8.97 13.41
C SER A 8 34.87 -8.74 12.42
N MET A 9 35.16 -8.84 11.11
CA MET A 9 34.16 -8.73 10.05
C MET A 9 33.09 -9.84 10.17
N LYS A 10 33.53 -11.08 10.42
CA LYS A 10 32.64 -12.23 10.62
C LYS A 10 31.70 -12.01 11.81
N ALA A 11 32.23 -11.60 12.96
CA ALA A 11 31.42 -11.31 14.14
C ALA A 11 30.37 -10.21 13.90
N LEU A 12 30.75 -9.13 13.18
CA LEU A 12 29.82 -8.06 12.81
C LEU A 12 28.73 -8.54 11.83
N ALA A 13 29.08 -9.39 10.87
CA ALA A 13 28.13 -9.96 9.92
C ALA A 13 27.14 -10.92 10.59
N GLU A 14 27.61 -11.75 11.53
CA GLU A 14 26.77 -12.64 12.32
C GLU A 14 25.80 -11.85 13.24
N ASP A 15 26.26 -10.77 13.86
CA ASP A 15 25.40 -9.86 14.63
C ASP A 15 24.32 -9.22 13.74
N LEU A 16 24.70 -8.74 12.55
CA LEU A 16 23.76 -8.19 11.57
C LEU A 16 22.70 -9.22 11.15
N SER A 17 23.11 -10.45 10.83
CA SER A 17 22.20 -11.55 10.47
C SER A 17 21.24 -11.90 11.60
N SER A 18 21.73 -11.97 12.84
CA SER A 18 20.92 -12.20 14.04
C SER A 18 19.87 -11.11 14.23
N ARG A 19 20.25 -9.83 14.06
CA ARG A 19 19.33 -8.69 14.15
C ARG A 19 18.29 -8.72 13.04
N ARG A 20 18.68 -9.04 11.80
CA ARG A 20 17.75 -9.19 10.66
C ARG A 20 16.69 -10.25 10.93
N LYS A 21 17.10 -11.43 11.39
CA LYS A 21 16.17 -12.54 11.74
C LYS A 21 15.21 -12.16 12.85
N LYS A 22 15.66 -11.37 13.84
CA LYS A 22 14.78 -10.85 14.90
C LYS A 22 13.76 -9.84 14.33
N VAL A 23 14.22 -8.85 13.56
CA VAL A 23 13.35 -7.81 12.98
C VAL A 23 12.37 -8.39 11.96
N ALA A 24 12.80 -9.37 11.15
CA ALA A 24 11.96 -10.04 10.16
C ALA A 24 10.69 -10.63 10.77
N LYS A 25 10.76 -11.22 11.98
CA LYS A 25 9.57 -11.76 12.67
C LYS A 25 8.56 -10.67 13.01
N TYR A 26 9.03 -9.51 13.45
CA TYR A 26 8.16 -8.36 13.73
C TYR A 26 7.57 -7.80 12.43
N LEU A 27 8.40 -7.65 11.39
CA LEU A 27 7.97 -7.14 10.10
C LEU A 27 6.86 -8.01 9.48
N VAL A 28 7.04 -9.34 9.47
CA VAL A 28 6.02 -10.28 8.98
C VAL A 28 4.71 -10.13 9.75
N LYS A 29 4.76 -9.95 11.08
CA LYS A 29 3.57 -9.76 11.90
C LYS A 29 2.81 -8.48 11.52
N GLU A 30 3.51 -7.35 11.39
CA GLU A 30 2.88 -6.06 11.03
C GLU A 30 2.27 -6.13 9.62
N ILE A 31 2.99 -6.73 8.66
CA ILE A 31 2.47 -6.92 7.28
C ILE A 31 1.23 -7.80 7.28
N LYS A 32 1.24 -8.93 8.00
CA LYS A 32 0.06 -9.82 8.08
C LYS A 32 -1.15 -9.12 8.71
N GLN A 33 -0.94 -8.29 9.71
CA GLN A 33 -2.02 -7.50 10.31
C GLN A 33 -2.63 -6.53 9.31
N GLU A 34 -1.79 -5.86 8.51
CA GLU A 34 -2.27 -4.91 7.51
C GLU A 34 -2.96 -5.62 6.33
N LEU A 35 -2.41 -6.74 5.84
CA LEU A 35 -3.06 -7.57 4.82
C LEU A 35 -4.42 -8.10 5.31
N THR A 36 -4.51 -8.50 6.59
CA THR A 36 -5.79 -8.91 7.19
C THR A 36 -6.80 -7.77 7.19
N ALA A 37 -6.36 -6.55 7.55
CA ALA A 37 -7.20 -5.37 7.50
C ALA A 37 -7.71 -5.10 6.07
N LEU A 38 -6.86 -5.28 5.06
CA LEU A 38 -7.20 -5.18 3.64
C LEU A 38 -8.00 -6.37 3.08
N LYS A 39 -8.58 -7.22 3.95
CA LYS A 39 -9.37 -8.42 3.59
C LYS A 39 -8.57 -9.47 2.80
N MET A 40 -7.25 -9.54 3.02
CA MET A 40 -6.33 -10.51 2.42
C MET A 40 -5.75 -11.47 3.48
N ALA A 41 -6.58 -11.88 4.44
CA ALA A 41 -6.15 -12.65 5.62
C ALA A 41 -5.58 -14.04 5.31
N THR A 42 -5.91 -14.61 4.15
CA THR A 42 -5.41 -15.91 3.69
C THR A 42 -4.02 -15.85 3.09
N MET A 43 -3.49 -14.65 2.84
CA MET A 43 -2.18 -14.46 2.24
C MET A 43 -1.08 -14.75 3.26
N GLU A 44 -0.16 -15.63 2.87
CA GLU A 44 1.03 -15.93 3.66
C GLU A 44 2.19 -15.02 3.27
N VAL A 45 2.97 -14.60 4.26
CA VAL A 45 4.12 -13.71 4.09
C VAL A 45 5.30 -14.25 4.88
N GLN A 46 6.46 -14.31 4.25
CA GLN A 46 7.72 -14.72 4.85
C GLN A 46 8.84 -13.78 4.41
N VAL A 47 9.78 -13.52 5.31
CA VAL A 47 11.08 -12.92 4.97
C VAL A 47 12.12 -14.02 5.05
N ASN A 48 12.60 -14.46 3.90
CA ASN A 48 13.65 -15.46 3.79
C ASN A 48 15.01 -14.79 3.95
N ILE A 49 15.87 -15.35 4.80
CA ILE A 49 17.20 -14.81 5.12
C ILE A 49 18.17 -15.99 5.04
N GLU A 50 18.90 -16.05 3.93
CA GLU A 50 19.86 -17.12 3.63
C GLU A 50 21.27 -16.54 3.61
N MET A 51 22.27 -17.37 3.92
CA MET A 51 23.66 -16.96 3.78
C MET A 51 23.97 -16.80 2.28
N ALA A 52 24.62 -15.69 1.91
CA ALA A 52 25.09 -15.48 0.54
C ALA A 52 26.14 -16.55 0.16
N ASN A 53 26.17 -16.92 -1.13
CA ASN A 53 27.03 -17.99 -1.65
C ASN A 53 28.51 -17.84 -1.25
N ALA A 54 29.21 -18.98 -1.18
CA ALA A 54 30.57 -19.10 -0.64
C ALA A 54 31.62 -18.17 -1.26
N ASP A 55 31.44 -17.77 -2.52
CA ASP A 55 32.39 -16.89 -3.22
C ASP A 55 32.32 -15.42 -2.74
N ASN A 56 31.28 -15.04 -2.00
CA ASN A 56 31.04 -13.66 -1.54
C ASN A 56 30.32 -13.61 -0.17
N LEU A 57 30.82 -14.40 0.79
CA LEU A 57 30.28 -14.53 2.15
C LEU A 57 30.07 -13.21 2.90
N PHE A 58 30.81 -12.14 2.55
CA PHE A 58 30.76 -10.85 3.24
C PHE A 58 30.73 -9.68 2.24
N GLY A 59 29.62 -9.51 1.55
CA GLY A 59 29.41 -8.38 0.65
C GLY A 59 29.21 -7.04 1.40
N LEU A 60 29.07 -5.95 0.65
CA LEU A 60 28.81 -4.61 1.21
C LEU A 60 27.55 -4.53 2.08
N THR A 61 26.60 -5.46 1.87
CA THR A 61 25.35 -5.57 2.62
C THR A 61 25.41 -6.67 3.70
N GLY A 62 26.58 -7.23 4.00
CA GLY A 62 26.77 -8.32 4.96
C GLY A 62 26.65 -9.71 4.32
N MET A 63 26.39 -10.71 5.17
CA MET A 63 26.42 -12.13 4.78
C MET A 63 25.07 -12.72 4.34
N ASP A 64 23.99 -11.94 4.39
CA ASP A 64 22.65 -12.45 4.08
C ASP A 64 22.16 -12.02 2.70
N ARG A 65 21.54 -12.96 1.98
CA ARG A 65 20.55 -12.71 0.93
C ARG A 65 19.18 -12.66 1.59
N VAL A 66 18.52 -11.50 1.51
CA VAL A 66 17.18 -11.28 2.09
C VAL A 66 16.15 -11.16 0.97
N GLU A 67 15.10 -11.97 1.04
CA GLU A 67 14.03 -11.99 0.04
C GLU A 67 12.65 -12.05 0.73
N MET A 68 11.72 -11.20 0.30
CA MET A 68 10.33 -11.25 0.78
C MET A 68 9.54 -12.18 -0.14
N LEU A 69 8.90 -13.18 0.46
CA LEU A 69 8.12 -14.19 -0.22
C LEU A 69 6.67 -14.10 0.23
N LEU A 70 5.75 -14.31 -0.71
CA LEU A 70 4.31 -14.28 -0.47
C LEU A 70 3.64 -15.47 -1.15
N ALA A 71 2.57 -15.97 -0.56
CA ALA A 71 1.64 -16.92 -1.19
C ALA A 71 0.24 -16.32 -1.13
N PRO A 72 -0.36 -15.94 -2.27
CA PRO A 72 -1.68 -15.30 -2.32
C PRO A 72 -2.78 -16.14 -1.69
N ASN A 73 -2.78 -17.45 -1.97
CA ASN A 73 -3.82 -18.37 -1.53
C ASN A 73 -3.28 -19.54 -0.70
N PRO A 74 -4.09 -20.14 0.18
CA PRO A 74 -3.73 -21.35 0.89
C PRO A 74 -3.41 -22.49 -0.08
N GLY A 75 -2.26 -23.13 0.11
CA GLY A 75 -1.79 -24.23 -0.75
C GLY A 75 -0.96 -23.78 -1.96
N GLU A 76 -0.85 -22.48 -2.24
CA GLU A 76 0.10 -21.97 -3.23
C GLU A 76 1.53 -21.87 -2.66
N PRO A 77 2.56 -22.01 -3.51
CA PRO A 77 3.93 -21.86 -3.08
C PRO A 77 4.26 -20.40 -2.73
N LEU A 78 5.17 -20.23 -1.78
CA LEU A 78 5.79 -18.94 -1.50
C LEU A 78 6.64 -18.51 -2.71
N MET A 79 6.38 -17.32 -3.23
CA MET A 79 7.07 -16.75 -4.38
C MET A 79 7.60 -15.35 -4.08
N PRO A 80 8.71 -14.93 -4.71
CA PRO A 80 9.16 -13.55 -4.64
C PRO A 80 8.09 -12.57 -5.11
N LEU A 81 8.03 -11.39 -4.50
CA LEU A 81 7.07 -10.32 -4.82
C LEU A 81 7.01 -10.00 -6.33
N GLY A 82 8.15 -10.01 -7.02
CA GLY A 82 8.24 -9.74 -8.46
C GLY A 82 7.69 -10.85 -9.37
N ARG A 83 7.24 -11.99 -8.81
CA ARG A 83 6.61 -13.09 -9.55
C ARG A 83 5.11 -13.21 -9.30
N ILE A 84 4.51 -12.32 -8.51
CA ILE A 84 3.06 -12.29 -8.28
C ILE A 84 2.36 -11.80 -9.56
N VAL A 85 1.28 -12.49 -9.94
CA VAL A 85 0.75 -12.45 -11.32
C VAL A 85 -0.36 -11.41 -11.52
N SER A 86 -1.14 -11.03 -10.49
CA SER A 86 -2.21 -10.03 -10.68
C SER A 86 -1.80 -8.61 -10.25
N GLY A 87 -2.06 -7.63 -11.11
CA GLY A 87 -1.77 -6.22 -10.86
C GLY A 87 -2.49 -5.68 -9.62
N GLY A 88 -3.79 -5.99 -9.50
CA GLY A 88 -4.60 -5.58 -8.36
C GLY A 88 -4.16 -6.15 -7.01
N GLU A 89 -3.74 -7.43 -6.95
CA GLU A 89 -3.18 -7.98 -5.70
C GLU A 89 -1.85 -7.32 -5.36
N LEU A 90 -0.98 -7.10 -6.35
CA LEU A 90 0.29 -6.43 -6.13
C LEU A 90 0.08 -5.02 -5.60
N SER A 91 -0.85 -4.25 -6.16
CA SER A 91 -1.19 -2.91 -5.68
C SER A 91 -1.66 -2.90 -4.23
N ARG A 92 -2.49 -3.88 -3.82
CA ARG A 92 -2.93 -4.02 -2.43
C ARG A 92 -1.81 -4.43 -1.48
N ILE A 93 -0.93 -5.35 -1.91
CA ILE A 93 0.27 -5.73 -1.15
C ILE A 93 1.17 -4.50 -0.97
N MET A 94 1.38 -3.73 -2.02
CA MET A 94 2.18 -2.51 -1.96
C MET A 94 1.56 -1.47 -1.03
N LEU A 95 0.23 -1.34 -1.00
CA LEU A 95 -0.44 -0.49 -0.02
C LEU A 95 -0.14 -0.97 1.40
N ALA A 96 -0.24 -2.26 1.69
CA ALA A 96 0.09 -2.81 3.01
C ALA A 96 1.54 -2.51 3.40
N LEU A 97 2.49 -2.75 2.48
CA LEU A 97 3.91 -2.48 2.72
C LEU A 97 4.17 -1.00 2.96
N LYS A 98 3.67 -0.12 2.09
CA LYS A 98 3.81 1.34 2.23
C LYS A 98 3.19 1.85 3.54
N THR A 99 2.08 1.26 3.97
CA THR A 99 1.42 1.56 5.24
C THR A 99 2.29 1.19 6.43
N VAL A 100 2.88 -0.01 6.44
CA VAL A 100 3.82 -0.46 7.48
C VAL A 100 5.09 0.41 7.51
N PHE A 101 5.53 0.92 6.36
CA PHE A 101 6.74 1.73 6.23
C PHE A 101 6.52 3.25 6.23
N ALA A 102 5.29 3.75 6.32
CA ALA A 102 4.93 5.15 6.04
C ALA A 102 5.74 6.20 6.82
N GLY A 103 6.15 5.88 8.06
CA GLY A 103 6.97 6.78 8.90
C GLY A 103 8.47 6.79 8.57
N ASN A 104 8.95 5.91 7.69
CA ASN A 104 10.36 5.68 7.43
C ASN A 104 10.69 5.58 5.92
N ASP A 105 9.68 5.67 5.06
CA ASP A 105 9.79 5.72 3.60
C ASP A 105 10.06 7.16 3.15
N GLN A 106 11.01 7.33 2.22
CA GLN A 106 11.43 8.62 1.69
C GLN A 106 10.76 8.97 0.36
N THR A 107 9.92 8.07 -0.17
CA THR A 107 9.23 8.27 -1.45
C THR A 107 8.13 9.33 -1.29
N PRO A 108 8.22 10.53 -1.88
CA PRO A 108 7.24 11.59 -1.59
C PRO A 108 5.88 11.36 -2.25
N VAL A 109 5.84 10.70 -3.41
CA VAL A 109 4.64 10.48 -4.22
C VAL A 109 4.48 9.00 -4.53
N VAL A 110 3.27 8.47 -4.30
CA VAL A 110 2.93 7.07 -4.56
C VAL A 110 1.70 7.02 -5.47
N ILE A 111 1.78 6.22 -6.54
CA ILE A 111 0.69 6.03 -7.48
C ILE A 111 0.20 4.59 -7.35
N PHE A 112 -1.09 4.42 -7.09
CA PHE A 112 -1.77 3.13 -7.11
C PHE A 112 -2.68 3.05 -8.33
N ASP A 113 -2.51 1.99 -9.10
CA ASP A 113 -3.37 1.62 -10.22
C ASP A 113 -4.01 0.25 -9.95
N GLU A 114 -5.22 0.04 -10.45
CA GLU A 114 -6.00 -1.20 -10.29
C GLU A 114 -6.20 -1.70 -8.86
N ILE A 115 -6.05 -0.84 -7.85
CA ILE A 115 -6.18 -1.25 -6.45
C ILE A 115 -7.60 -1.75 -6.15
N ASP A 116 -8.58 -1.29 -6.94
CA ASP A 116 -9.98 -1.68 -6.88
C ASP A 116 -10.36 -2.91 -7.72
N SER A 117 -9.37 -3.61 -8.31
CA SER A 117 -9.65 -4.82 -9.08
C SER A 117 -10.15 -5.96 -8.17
N GLY A 118 -11.35 -6.46 -8.49
CA GLY A 118 -11.98 -7.59 -7.79
C GLY A 118 -12.53 -7.25 -6.40
N ILE A 119 -12.74 -5.97 -6.09
CA ILE A 119 -13.29 -5.55 -4.79
C ILE A 119 -14.57 -4.71 -4.95
N GLY A 120 -15.37 -4.66 -3.89
CA GLY A 120 -16.55 -3.79 -3.80
C GLY A 120 -17.04 -3.68 -2.36
N GLY A 121 -18.07 -2.86 -2.14
CA GLY A 121 -18.73 -2.73 -0.84
C GLY A 121 -17.77 -2.32 0.29
N GLU A 122 -17.78 -3.08 1.40
CA GLU A 122 -16.97 -2.82 2.59
C GLU A 122 -15.46 -2.80 2.29
N ALA A 123 -14.98 -3.68 1.39
CA ALA A 123 -13.57 -3.75 1.03
C ALA A 123 -13.08 -2.44 0.37
N GLY A 124 -13.92 -1.82 -0.46
CA GLY A 124 -13.63 -0.51 -1.06
C GLY A 124 -13.54 0.61 -0.02
N ILE A 125 -14.39 0.58 1.01
CA ILE A 125 -14.38 1.57 2.11
C ILE A 125 -13.06 1.45 2.90
N ILE A 126 -12.68 0.22 3.25
CA ILE A 126 -11.43 -0.04 3.97
C ILE A 126 -10.22 0.41 3.13
N MET A 127 -10.21 0.10 1.83
CA MET A 127 -9.14 0.54 0.95
C MET A 127 -9.01 2.06 0.88
N GLY A 128 -10.12 2.77 0.67
CA GLY A 128 -10.13 4.23 0.64
C GLY A 128 -9.64 4.83 1.96
N SER A 129 -10.05 4.24 3.09
CA SER A 129 -9.55 4.62 4.42
C SER A 129 -8.04 4.44 4.56
N ARG A 130 -7.49 3.32 4.09
CA ARG A 130 -6.03 3.09 4.11
C ARG A 130 -5.26 4.03 3.20
N LEU A 131 -5.77 4.31 2.01
CA LEU A 131 -5.18 5.31 1.10
C LEU A 131 -5.17 6.71 1.74
N ARG A 132 -6.27 7.12 2.40
CA ARG A 132 -6.35 8.38 3.16
C ARG A 132 -5.33 8.43 4.30
N GLN A 133 -5.17 7.33 5.04
CA GLN A 133 -4.18 7.25 6.11
C GLN A 133 -2.75 7.37 5.56
N LEU A 134 -2.42 6.64 4.50
CA LEU A 134 -1.11 6.75 3.84
C LEU A 134 -0.85 8.18 3.32
N ALA A 135 -1.90 8.89 2.89
CA ALA A 135 -1.82 10.27 2.42
C ALA A 135 -1.41 11.29 3.51
N GLN A 136 -1.34 10.89 4.79
CA GLN A 136 -0.74 11.71 5.85
C GLN A 136 0.78 11.78 5.75
N PHE A 137 1.41 10.84 5.04
CA PHE A 137 2.86 10.70 4.92
C PHE A 137 3.36 10.95 3.49
N HIS A 138 2.51 10.69 2.49
CA HIS A 138 2.85 10.76 1.07
C HIS A 138 1.76 11.48 0.28
N GLN A 139 2.10 12.03 -0.88
CA GLN A 139 1.08 12.33 -1.89
C GLN A 139 0.65 11.02 -2.55
N VAL A 140 -0.61 10.63 -2.37
CA VAL A 140 -1.16 9.38 -2.92
C VAL A 140 -2.09 9.70 -4.09
N CYS A 141 -1.76 9.18 -5.26
CA CYS A 141 -2.60 9.21 -6.45
C CYS A 141 -3.23 7.83 -6.65
N CYS A 142 -4.55 7.75 -6.77
CA CYS A 142 -5.26 6.50 -7.03
C CYS A 142 -6.20 6.70 -8.23
N ILE A 143 -6.10 5.82 -9.21
CA ILE A 143 -7.10 5.72 -10.29
C ILE A 143 -8.15 4.71 -9.81
N THR A 144 -9.42 5.07 -9.82
CA THR A 144 -10.48 4.20 -9.32
C THR A 144 -11.82 4.47 -9.99
N HIS A 145 -12.62 3.42 -10.10
CA HIS A 145 -14.03 3.49 -10.51
C HIS A 145 -14.98 3.29 -9.32
N LEU A 146 -14.47 3.03 -8.11
CA LEU A 146 -15.27 2.78 -6.92
C LEU A 146 -15.58 4.08 -6.17
N PRO A 147 -16.86 4.44 -5.98
CA PRO A 147 -17.23 5.62 -5.19
C PRO A 147 -16.74 5.52 -3.74
N GLN A 148 -16.59 4.31 -3.21
CA GLN A 148 -16.08 4.06 -1.85
C GLN A 148 -14.64 4.52 -1.66
N ILE A 149 -13.82 4.45 -2.71
CA ILE A 149 -12.43 4.94 -2.67
C ILE A 149 -12.40 6.44 -2.98
N ALA A 150 -13.10 6.86 -4.04
CA ALA A 150 -13.13 8.26 -4.46
C ALA A 150 -13.67 9.22 -3.38
N SER A 151 -14.65 8.78 -2.58
CA SER A 151 -15.21 9.61 -1.49
C SER A 151 -14.21 9.87 -0.35
N GLN A 152 -13.14 9.07 -0.25
CA GLN A 152 -12.10 9.25 0.76
C GLN A 152 -10.99 10.21 0.29
N ALA A 153 -10.95 10.60 -0.98
CA ALA A 153 -9.88 11.46 -1.49
C ALA A 153 -9.91 12.87 -0.86
N HIS A 154 -8.74 13.51 -0.73
CA HIS A 154 -8.66 14.93 -0.35
C HIS A 154 -9.04 15.85 -1.53
N ALA A 155 -8.68 15.44 -2.75
CA ALA A 155 -9.01 16.08 -4.00
C ALA A 155 -9.47 15.01 -4.99
N GLN A 156 -10.46 15.32 -5.83
CA GLN A 156 -11.02 14.39 -6.79
C GLN A 156 -10.94 14.98 -8.19
N PHE A 157 -10.39 14.20 -9.12
CA PHE A 157 -10.27 14.56 -10.52
C PHE A 157 -11.11 13.59 -11.36
N VAL A 158 -11.89 14.14 -12.28
CA VAL A 158 -12.67 13.36 -13.24
C VAL A 158 -11.96 13.39 -14.59
N VAL A 159 -11.86 12.21 -15.20
CA VAL A 159 -11.25 12.02 -16.53
C VAL A 159 -12.37 11.76 -17.53
N GLU A 160 -12.51 12.64 -18.51
CA GLU A 160 -13.56 12.57 -19.54
C GLU A 160 -12.94 12.54 -20.92
N LYS A 161 -13.58 11.81 -21.85
CA LYS A 161 -13.25 11.85 -23.27
C LYS A 161 -14.19 12.82 -23.97
N THR A 162 -13.64 13.76 -24.72
CA THR A 162 -14.40 14.73 -25.53
C THR A 162 -13.95 14.64 -26.98
N THR A 163 -14.89 14.68 -27.93
CA THR A 163 -14.57 14.72 -29.36
C THR A 163 -14.53 16.18 -29.82
N LEU A 164 -13.41 16.61 -30.40
CA LEU A 164 -13.24 17.92 -31.04
C LEU A 164 -12.60 17.69 -32.42
N ASP A 165 -13.22 18.20 -33.49
CA ASP A 165 -12.72 18.07 -34.87
C ASP A 165 -12.32 16.64 -35.26
N ASP A 166 -13.22 15.67 -35.02
CA ASP A 166 -13.02 14.22 -35.23
C ASP A 166 -11.84 13.60 -34.46
N ARG A 167 -11.33 14.29 -33.43
CA ARG A 167 -10.30 13.77 -32.52
C ARG A 167 -10.83 13.61 -31.11
N THR A 168 -10.61 12.43 -30.54
CA THR A 168 -10.89 12.15 -29.12
C THR A 168 -9.77 12.73 -28.26
N LEU A 169 -10.10 13.74 -27.47
CA LEU A 169 -9.23 14.35 -26.47
C LEU A 169 -9.62 13.84 -25.07
N THR A 170 -8.64 13.73 -24.18
CA THR A 170 -8.88 13.42 -22.77
C THR A 170 -8.75 14.71 -21.96
N ARG A 171 -9.81 15.06 -21.23
CA ARG A 171 -9.83 16.19 -20.30
C ARG A 171 -9.79 15.65 -18.87
N VAL A 172 -8.98 16.28 -18.03
CA VAL A 172 -8.93 16.02 -16.59
C VAL A 172 -9.35 17.29 -15.87
N GLN A 173 -10.32 17.19 -14.97
CA GLN A 173 -10.86 18.34 -14.23
C GLN A 173 -11.03 17.99 -12.76
N GLU A 174 -10.61 18.89 -11.87
CA GLU A 174 -10.92 18.80 -10.45
C GLU A 174 -12.41 19.09 -10.21
N VAL A 175 -13.06 18.26 -9.41
CA VAL A 175 -14.45 18.45 -8.97
C VAL A 175 -14.50 18.73 -7.48
N THR A 176 -15.26 19.77 -7.09
CA THR A 176 -15.38 20.23 -5.71
C THR A 176 -16.85 20.43 -5.33
N GLY A 177 -17.15 20.45 -4.02
CA GLY A 177 -18.50 20.68 -3.50
C GLY A 177 -19.58 19.83 -4.18
N THR A 178 -20.60 20.49 -4.73
CA THR A 178 -21.74 19.84 -5.40
C THR A 178 -21.36 19.07 -6.67
N GLN A 179 -20.29 19.46 -7.37
CA GLN A 179 -19.79 18.71 -8.53
C GLN A 179 -19.21 17.37 -8.09
N ARG A 180 -18.46 17.37 -6.98
CA ARG A 180 -17.90 16.15 -6.37
C ARG A 180 -19.02 15.21 -5.91
N GLU A 181 -20.01 15.74 -5.20
CA GLU A 181 -21.19 14.96 -4.77
C GLU A 181 -21.94 14.35 -5.96
N THR A 182 -22.14 15.14 -7.02
CA THR A 182 -22.81 14.66 -8.24
C THR A 182 -22.00 13.56 -8.92
N GLU A 183 -20.68 13.65 -8.92
CA GLU A 183 -19.82 12.60 -9.49
C GLU A 183 -19.87 11.31 -8.67
N ILE A 184 -19.78 11.38 -7.34
CA ILE A 184 -19.93 10.20 -6.47
C ILE A 184 -21.32 9.57 -6.66
N ALA A 185 -22.36 10.39 -6.76
CA ALA A 185 -23.71 9.92 -7.05
C ALA A 185 -23.82 9.25 -8.43
N ARG A 186 -23.15 9.80 -9.46
CA ARG A 186 -23.07 9.20 -10.80
C ARG A 186 -22.37 7.84 -10.76
N MET A 187 -21.26 7.73 -10.04
CA MET A 187 -20.51 6.48 -9.84
C MET A 187 -21.36 5.41 -9.12
N LEU A 188 -22.18 5.81 -8.14
CA LEU A 188 -23.11 4.91 -7.44
C LEU A 188 -24.31 4.49 -8.30
N GLY A 189 -24.93 5.44 -8.99
CA GLY A 189 -26.21 5.26 -9.68
C GLY A 189 -26.10 4.82 -11.14
N GLY A 190 -24.88 4.68 -11.67
CA GLY A 190 -24.66 4.35 -13.08
C GLY A 190 -25.27 5.37 -14.05
N GLY A 191 -25.32 6.65 -13.65
CA GLY A 191 -25.94 7.73 -14.43
C GLY A 191 -27.39 8.08 -14.04
N ASN A 192 -28.08 7.23 -13.26
CA ASN A 192 -29.41 7.54 -12.74
C ASN A 192 -29.31 8.32 -11.42
N LEU A 193 -29.41 9.65 -11.50
CA LEU A 193 -29.38 10.53 -10.34
C LEU A 193 -30.75 10.62 -9.68
N THR A 194 -30.96 9.86 -8.60
CA THR A 194 -32.16 9.98 -7.75
C THR A 194 -31.85 10.76 -6.46
N PRO A 195 -32.86 11.34 -5.79
CA PRO A 195 -32.65 11.99 -4.49
C PRO A 195 -31.99 11.06 -3.45
N THR A 196 -32.36 9.78 -3.46
CA THR A 196 -31.76 8.76 -2.56
C THR A 196 -30.29 8.54 -2.86
N ILE A 197 -29.92 8.42 -4.14
CA ILE A 197 -28.51 8.19 -4.54
C ILE A 197 -27.65 9.41 -4.19
N ARG A 198 -28.17 10.62 -4.42
CA ARG A 198 -27.49 11.86 -4.03
C ARG A 198 -27.28 11.94 -2.51
N LYS A 199 -28.31 11.59 -1.72
CA LYS A 199 -28.18 11.51 -0.26
C LYS A 199 -27.09 10.54 0.17
N THR A 200 -27.07 9.33 -0.39
CA THR A 200 -26.02 8.33 -0.10
C THR A 200 -24.62 8.83 -0.47
N ALA A 201 -24.48 9.55 -1.59
CA ALA A 201 -23.22 10.14 -2.00
C ALA A 201 -22.73 11.20 -1.00
N GLY A 202 -23.62 12.07 -0.53
CA GLY A 202 -23.33 13.03 0.54
C GLY A 202 -22.84 12.34 1.82
N GLU A 203 -23.57 11.32 2.28
CA GLU A 203 -23.16 10.54 3.47
C GLU A 203 -21.78 9.88 3.31
N MET A 204 -21.41 9.44 2.09
CA MET A 204 -20.09 8.87 1.81
C MET A 204 -18.96 9.91 1.82
N LEU A 205 -19.24 11.14 1.38
CA LEU A 205 -18.30 12.26 1.43
C LEU A 205 -18.10 12.73 2.87
N ASP A 206 -19.18 12.89 3.63
CA ASP A 206 -19.12 13.29 5.04
C ASP A 206 -18.27 12.33 5.88
N ARG A 207 -18.38 11.02 5.62
CA ARG A 207 -17.53 9.99 6.24
C ARG A 207 -16.07 10.08 5.83
N GLY A 208 -15.80 10.46 4.57
CA GLY A 208 -14.43 10.63 4.06
C GLY A 208 -13.75 11.89 4.60
N ASP A 209 -14.51 12.95 4.84
CA ASP A 209 -14.01 14.22 5.36
C ASP A 209 -13.91 14.24 6.89
N SER A 210 -14.67 13.37 7.57
CA SER A 210 -14.56 13.16 9.01
C SER A 210 -13.17 12.60 9.41
N PRO A 211 -12.55 13.08 10.51
CA PRO A 211 -11.35 12.47 11.04
C PRO A 211 -11.63 11.01 11.40
N GLN A 212 -11.04 10.07 10.66
CA GLN A 212 -11.29 8.66 10.90
C GLN A 212 -10.76 8.24 12.28
N ALA A 213 -11.68 7.80 13.15
CA ALA A 213 -11.37 7.07 14.37
C ALA A 213 -10.99 5.61 14.03
N GLY A 214 -9.92 5.41 13.27
CA GLY A 214 -9.36 4.11 12.92
C GLY A 214 -7.88 4.09 13.27
N ALA A 215 -7.40 2.97 13.84
CA ALA A 215 -6.06 2.78 14.41
C ALA A 215 -5.00 3.64 13.71
N SER A 216 -4.49 4.64 14.42
CA SER A 216 -3.44 5.52 13.93
C SER A 216 -2.32 4.69 13.32
N LEU A 217 -1.84 5.09 12.14
CA LEU A 217 -0.62 4.50 11.59
C LEU A 217 0.47 4.50 12.67
N PRO A 218 1.30 3.44 12.73
CA PRO A 218 2.32 3.33 13.74
C PRO A 218 3.14 4.63 13.76
N LYS A 219 3.06 5.35 14.87
CA LYS A 219 3.85 6.57 15.05
C LYS A 219 5.31 6.22 14.80
N PRO A 220 6.07 7.04 14.06
CA PRO A 220 7.49 6.78 13.87
C PRO A 220 8.13 6.58 15.24
N LYS A 221 8.66 5.37 15.48
CA LYS A 221 9.41 5.12 16.71
C LYS A 221 10.58 6.09 16.69
N LYS A 222 10.62 7.01 17.66
CA LYS A 222 11.78 7.89 17.89
C LYS A 222 13.02 6.99 17.82
N LYS A 223 13.97 7.35 16.95
CA LYS A 223 15.28 6.68 16.91
C LYS A 223 15.74 6.49 18.35
N PRO A 224 16.19 5.28 18.77
CA PRO A 224 16.87 5.18 20.05
C PRO A 224 18.00 6.21 20.01
N ALA A 225 18.05 7.04 21.06
CA ALA A 225 19.14 7.99 21.23
C ALA A 225 20.45 7.23 21.01
N LYS A 226 21.29 7.72 20.11
CA LYS A 226 22.64 7.19 19.94
C LYS A 226 23.31 7.29 21.31
N THR A 227 23.46 6.16 22.00
CA THR A 227 24.44 5.95 23.05
C THR A 227 25.74 5.52 22.41
#